data_AF-A0A3D3FHR3-F1
#
_entry.id   AF-A0A3D3FHR3-F1
#
_cell.length_a   1.000
_cell.length_b   1.000
_cell.length_c   1.000
_cell.angle_alpha   90.00
_cell.angle_beta   90.00
_cell.angle_gamma   90.00
#
_symmetry.space_group_name_H-M   'P 1'
#
loop_
_entity.id
_entity.type
_entity.pdbx_description
1 polymer ?
#
loop_
_entity_poly.entity_id
_entity_poly.type
_entity_poly.pdbx_seq_one_letter_code
_entity_poly.pdbx_strand_id
1 'polypeptide(L)'
;MLLSIEEAVRLIGKNEILHIAGSEDSLAKLPKGKWIGGTIPYFMTELGGLVAEEKVFVTGLSEYSGNVEIVTYDEGHLKNVLRDAPENGFTIIIIPAFSRCHISYAENAPNYEDMFMKPIIGWISGVHLDDLGKTTPKTFNGETGEKSGEKAIAMHVSLPPNKFAEIGIINILEPGQGDTLQFETEGFSVKDCLVNGLKTNFADYLVSNRIDAKLPLVANFSGSMVNVSIREINNPEKIVHLYAPVFLHTDYHIAQPVSDYVTEFMTRLSSEEIFPVFSCNCILNYLYSKLEGKKTGHLTGPMTFGEIAYQLLNQTLVYLEVKEVQG
;
A
#
# COMPACT_ATOMS: atom_id res chain seq x y z
N MET A 1 -1.86 -15.49 6.21
CA MET A 1 -2.67 -16.08 7.31
C MET A 1 -2.26 -15.50 8.65
N LEU A 2 -3.16 -15.38 9.62
CA LEU A 2 -2.84 -14.85 10.95
C LEU A 2 -2.40 -15.97 11.91
N LEU A 3 -1.22 -15.83 12.49
CA LEU A 3 -0.55 -16.87 13.30
C LEU A 3 -0.14 -16.34 14.69
N SER A 4 0.00 -17.26 15.64
CA SER A 4 0.73 -16.98 16.87
C SER A 4 2.23 -16.77 16.60
N ILE A 5 2.94 -16.18 17.56
CA ILE A 5 4.39 -16.00 17.45
C ILE A 5 5.09 -17.36 17.37
N GLU A 6 4.67 -18.35 18.15
CA GLU A 6 5.23 -19.71 18.14
C GLU A 6 5.04 -20.40 16.78
N GLU A 7 3.89 -20.22 16.15
CA GLU A 7 3.61 -20.75 14.82
C GLU A 7 4.49 -20.09 13.76
N ALA A 8 4.66 -18.76 13.80
CA ALA A 8 5.56 -18.05 12.91
C ALA A 8 7.03 -18.47 13.10
N VAL A 9 7.48 -18.62 14.35
CA VAL A 9 8.82 -19.14 14.70
C VAL A 9 9.05 -20.52 14.08
N ARG A 10 8.04 -21.40 14.11
CA ARG A 10 8.13 -22.73 13.50
C ARG A 10 8.30 -22.67 11.98
N LEU A 11 7.63 -21.75 11.29
CA LEU A 11 7.80 -21.56 9.85
C LEU A 11 9.21 -21.03 9.53
N ILE A 12 9.69 -20.05 10.30
CA ILE A 12 11.06 -19.53 10.15
C ILE A 12 12.08 -20.66 10.37
N GLY A 13 11.89 -21.51 11.39
CA GLY A 13 12.76 -22.65 11.68
C GLY A 13 12.78 -23.74 10.60
N LYS A 14 11.81 -23.74 9.67
CA LYS A 14 11.80 -24.59 8.47
C LYS A 14 12.51 -23.95 7.27
N ASN A 15 13.12 -22.77 7.45
CA ASN A 15 13.72 -21.95 6.39
C ASN A 15 12.71 -21.55 5.30
N GLU A 16 11.43 -21.40 5.66
CA GLU A 16 10.44 -20.83 4.75
C GLU A 16 10.79 -19.38 4.40
N ILE A 17 10.46 -18.97 3.18
CA ILE A 17 10.58 -17.59 2.72
C ILE A 17 9.27 -16.88 3.04
N LEU A 18 9.33 -15.85 3.89
CA LEU A 18 8.12 -15.25 4.46
C LEU A 18 8.07 -13.73 4.28
N HIS A 19 6.86 -13.22 4.02
CA HIS A 19 6.48 -11.84 4.29
C HIS A 19 5.67 -11.81 5.60
N ILE A 20 5.98 -10.88 6.51
CA ILE A 20 5.37 -10.84 7.84
C ILE A 20 4.92 -9.42 8.21
N ALA A 21 3.67 -9.30 8.66
CA ALA A 21 3.08 -8.06 9.17
C ALA A 21 2.64 -8.23 10.64
N GLY A 22 2.87 -7.25 11.50
CA GLY A 22 2.59 -7.36 12.93
C GLY A 22 2.86 -6.08 13.71
N SER A 23 2.57 -6.05 15.02
CA SER A 23 3.08 -4.99 15.90
C SER A 23 4.62 -5.05 16.00
N GLU A 24 5.25 -3.94 16.42
CA GLU A 24 6.70 -3.93 16.66
C GLU A 24 7.11 -4.99 17.68
N ASP A 25 6.36 -5.11 18.78
CA ASP A 25 6.63 -6.07 19.85
C ASP A 25 6.51 -7.52 19.39
N SER A 26 5.55 -7.80 18.51
CA SER A 26 5.37 -9.14 17.93
C SER A 26 6.48 -9.49 16.94
N LEU A 27 6.85 -8.57 16.05
CA LEU A 27 7.92 -8.79 15.08
C LEU A 27 9.29 -8.92 15.75
N ALA A 28 9.56 -8.16 16.81
CA ALA A 28 10.82 -8.21 17.56
C ALA A 28 11.06 -9.55 18.28
N LYS A 29 10.02 -10.37 18.47
CA LYS A 29 10.13 -11.71 19.08
C LYS A 29 10.51 -12.80 18.07
N LEU A 30 10.46 -12.52 16.77
CA LEU A 30 10.74 -13.51 15.74
C LEU A 30 12.26 -13.73 15.58
N PRO A 31 12.73 -14.98 15.43
CA PRO A 31 14.13 -15.27 15.19
C PRO A 31 14.55 -14.83 13.78
N LYS A 32 15.86 -14.78 13.57
CA LYS A 32 16.42 -14.51 12.24
C LYS A 32 16.05 -15.62 11.26
N GLY A 33 15.86 -15.26 10.00
CA GLY A 33 15.55 -16.17 8.89
C GLY A 33 15.26 -15.41 7.60
N LYS A 34 14.79 -16.11 6.57
CA LYS A 34 14.52 -15.51 5.25
C LYS A 34 13.16 -14.83 5.20
N TRP A 35 13.04 -13.67 5.85
CA TRP A 35 11.79 -12.93 5.86
C TRP A 35 11.99 -11.42 5.87
N ILE A 36 11.02 -10.70 5.31
CA ILE A 36 10.88 -9.24 5.48
C ILE A 36 9.62 -8.95 6.27
N GLY A 37 9.62 -7.86 7.03
CA GLY A 37 8.41 -7.47 7.74
C GLY A 37 8.21 -5.97 7.93
N GLY A 38 6.98 -5.61 8.28
CA GLY A 38 6.54 -4.24 8.49
C GLY A 38 5.57 -4.15 9.65
N THR A 39 5.60 -3.03 10.37
CA THR A 39 4.66 -2.80 11.46
C THR A 39 3.26 -2.51 10.94
N ILE A 40 2.25 -3.20 11.45
CA ILE A 40 0.82 -2.91 11.31
C ILE A 40 0.01 -3.90 12.17
N PRO A 41 -0.96 -3.45 13.00
CA PRO A 41 -1.78 -4.36 13.81
C PRO A 41 -3.16 -4.66 13.20
N TYR A 42 -3.46 -4.14 12.00
CA TYR A 42 -4.76 -4.31 11.33
C TYR A 42 -4.68 -5.36 10.23
N PHE A 43 -5.64 -6.28 10.20
CA PHE A 43 -5.67 -7.39 9.26
C PHE A 43 -7.07 -7.65 8.72
N MET A 44 -7.14 -8.04 7.45
CA MET A 44 -8.25 -8.81 6.91
C MET A 44 -7.91 -10.29 7.00
N THR A 45 -8.78 -11.08 7.62
CA THR A 45 -8.62 -12.54 7.75
C THR A 45 -9.81 -13.27 7.12
N GLU A 46 -9.72 -14.59 7.02
CA GLU A 46 -10.84 -15.43 6.58
C GLU A 46 -12.08 -15.31 7.49
N LEU A 47 -11.90 -14.85 8.74
CA LEU A 47 -12.99 -14.60 9.69
C LEU A 47 -13.49 -13.15 9.65
N GLY A 48 -12.81 -12.28 8.91
CA GLY A 48 -13.11 -10.85 8.77
C GLY A 48 -12.00 -9.93 9.25
N GLY A 49 -12.27 -8.63 9.21
CA GLY A 49 -11.37 -7.58 9.67
C GLY A 49 -11.17 -7.60 11.18
N LEU A 50 -9.94 -7.35 11.63
CA LEU A 50 -9.50 -7.57 13.01
C LEU A 50 -8.26 -6.71 13.33
N VAL A 51 -8.19 -6.22 14.56
CA VAL A 51 -6.98 -5.64 15.15
C VAL A 51 -6.29 -6.69 16.04
N ALA A 52 -5.03 -7.01 15.79
CA ALA A 52 -4.26 -7.98 16.56
C ALA A 52 -2.83 -7.49 16.82
N GLU A 53 -2.46 -7.36 18.10
CA GLU A 53 -1.13 -6.89 18.50
C GLU A 53 -0.20 -8.02 18.95
N GLU A 54 -0.74 -9.16 19.37
CA GLU A 54 0.01 -10.33 19.87
C GLU A 54 0.13 -11.46 18.84
N LYS A 55 -0.28 -11.20 17.60
CA LYS A 55 -0.21 -12.13 16.47
C LYS A 55 0.47 -11.46 15.29
N VAL A 56 0.92 -12.28 14.35
CA VAL A 56 1.51 -11.80 13.09
C VAL A 56 0.77 -12.40 11.90
N PHE A 57 0.58 -11.61 10.86
CA PHE A 57 0.10 -12.10 9.58
C PHE A 57 1.30 -12.55 8.75
N VAL A 58 1.32 -13.82 8.38
CA VAL A 58 2.40 -14.45 7.63
C VAL A 58 1.90 -14.85 6.24
N THR A 59 2.65 -14.45 5.22
CA THR A 59 2.49 -14.85 3.83
C THR A 59 3.71 -15.68 3.43
N GLY A 60 3.50 -16.94 3.06
CA GLY A 60 4.56 -17.83 2.59
C GLY A 60 4.79 -17.68 1.10
N LEU A 61 6.06 -17.60 0.68
CA LEU A 61 6.45 -17.37 -0.72
C LEU A 61 7.28 -18.52 -1.31
N SER A 62 7.65 -19.51 -0.51
CA SER A 62 8.55 -20.61 -0.87
C SER A 62 8.10 -21.41 -2.10
N GLU A 63 6.80 -21.58 -2.32
CA GLU A 63 6.25 -22.36 -3.45
C GLU A 63 6.47 -21.67 -4.81
N TYR A 64 6.58 -20.34 -4.81
CA TYR A 64 6.66 -19.54 -6.03
C TYR A 64 8.08 -19.12 -6.35
N SER A 65 8.97 -19.11 -5.35
CA SER A 65 10.31 -18.57 -5.47
C SER A 65 11.33 -19.54 -6.09
N GLY A 66 12.11 -19.04 -7.04
CA GLY A 66 13.42 -19.59 -7.39
C GLY A 66 14.49 -19.10 -6.42
N ASN A 67 15.12 -17.98 -6.75
CA ASN A 67 16.08 -17.29 -5.88
C ASN A 67 15.39 -16.11 -5.18
N VAL A 68 15.85 -15.80 -3.96
CA VAL A 68 15.35 -14.68 -3.16
C VAL A 68 16.49 -13.87 -2.60
N GLU A 69 16.40 -12.56 -2.77
CA GLU A 69 17.33 -11.59 -2.20
C GLU A 69 16.56 -10.55 -1.37
N ILE A 70 17.06 -10.26 -0.16
CA ILE A 70 16.49 -9.25 0.71
C ILE A 70 17.44 -8.06 0.77
N VAL A 71 16.95 -6.89 0.33
CA VAL A 71 17.74 -5.67 0.26
C VAL A 71 17.06 -4.56 1.05
N THR A 72 17.85 -3.77 1.75
CA THR A 72 17.36 -2.59 2.49
C THR A 72 17.84 -1.34 1.77
N TYR A 73 16.94 -0.41 1.52
CA TYR A 73 17.20 0.83 0.78
C TYR A 73 17.00 2.04 1.68
N ASP A 74 17.96 2.95 1.68
CA ASP A 74 17.76 4.32 2.13
C ASP A 74 17.22 5.20 1.00
N GLU A 75 16.92 6.46 1.32
CA GLU A 75 16.39 7.45 0.37
C GLU A 75 17.26 7.59 -0.90
N GLY A 76 18.59 7.62 -0.75
CA GLY A 76 19.52 7.84 -1.85
C GLY A 76 19.66 6.65 -2.80
N HIS A 77 19.39 5.44 -2.30
CA HIS A 77 19.51 4.20 -3.06
C HIS A 77 18.16 3.60 -3.49
N LEU A 78 17.03 4.14 -3.03
CA LEU A 78 15.69 3.60 -3.32
C LEU A 78 15.39 3.47 -4.82
N LYS A 79 15.89 4.38 -5.64
CA LYS A 79 15.78 4.33 -7.11
C LYS A 79 16.39 3.08 -7.76
N ASN A 80 17.26 2.36 -7.04
CA ASN A 80 17.89 1.14 -7.55
C ASN A 80 17.00 -0.10 -7.36
N VAL A 81 15.87 0.00 -6.65
CA VAL A 81 15.04 -1.16 -6.30
C VAL A 81 14.61 -2.00 -7.50
N LEU A 82 14.39 -1.38 -8.67
CA LEU A 82 14.03 -2.09 -9.90
C LEU A 82 15.25 -2.60 -10.68
N ARG A 83 16.41 -1.95 -10.54
CA ARG A 83 17.66 -2.47 -11.09
C ARG A 83 18.06 -3.76 -10.40
N ASP A 84 17.85 -3.84 -9.10
CA ASP A 84 18.17 -4.99 -8.28
C ASP A 84 17.05 -6.07 -8.34
N ALA A 85 15.88 -5.73 -8.92
CA ALA A 85 14.79 -6.67 -9.16
C ALA A 85 15.10 -7.66 -10.30
N PRO A 86 14.60 -8.91 -10.21
CA PRO A 86 14.89 -9.95 -11.19
C PRO A 86 14.25 -9.64 -12.55
N GLU A 87 14.86 -10.14 -13.62
CA GLU A 87 14.32 -10.04 -14.99
C GLU A 87 13.00 -10.80 -15.16
N ASN A 88 12.91 -12.02 -14.59
CA ASN A 88 11.65 -12.74 -14.45
C ASN A 88 11.35 -12.96 -12.98
N GLY A 89 10.37 -12.23 -12.45
CA GLY A 89 9.97 -12.34 -11.07
C GLY A 89 9.16 -11.16 -10.59
N PHE A 90 9.21 -10.92 -9.29
CA PHE A 90 8.56 -9.77 -8.66
C PHE A 90 9.35 -9.27 -7.47
N THR A 91 9.03 -8.06 -7.02
CA THR A 91 9.55 -7.47 -5.80
C THR A 91 8.41 -7.17 -4.84
N ILE A 92 8.54 -7.59 -3.57
CA ILE A 92 7.69 -7.12 -2.47
C ILE A 92 8.46 -6.07 -1.67
N ILE A 93 7.96 -4.83 -1.61
CA ILE A 93 8.58 -3.74 -0.87
C ILE A 93 7.72 -3.30 0.33
N ILE A 94 8.37 -2.94 1.43
CA ILE A 94 7.74 -2.32 2.60
C ILE A 94 8.49 -1.03 2.92
N ILE A 95 7.76 0.06 3.11
CA ILE A 95 8.35 1.38 3.43
C ILE A 95 7.70 1.94 4.70
N PRO A 96 8.47 2.44 5.69
CA PRO A 96 7.89 3.05 6.89
C PRO A 96 7.09 4.32 6.56
N ALA A 97 5.83 4.44 7.04
CA ALA A 97 5.07 5.66 6.81
C ALA A 97 5.79 6.89 7.35
N PHE A 98 5.68 7.98 6.61
CA PHE A 98 6.28 9.29 6.89
C PHE A 98 7.81 9.33 6.92
N SER A 99 8.51 8.24 6.60
CA SER A 99 9.95 8.26 6.38
C SER A 99 10.32 9.03 5.11
N ARG A 100 11.60 9.40 4.99
CA ARG A 100 12.10 10.00 3.74
C ARG A 100 11.98 9.06 2.55
N CYS A 101 12.17 7.76 2.76
CA CYS A 101 11.93 6.75 1.71
C CYS A 101 10.47 6.79 1.23
N HIS A 102 9.50 6.93 2.13
CA HIS A 102 8.08 7.00 1.75
C HIS A 102 7.79 8.22 0.88
N ILE A 103 8.27 9.40 1.30
CA ILE A 103 8.11 10.65 0.54
C ILE A 103 8.80 10.53 -0.83
N SER A 104 10.07 10.11 -0.84
CA SER A 104 10.84 9.93 -2.07
C SER A 104 10.21 8.92 -3.03
N TYR A 105 9.68 7.80 -2.53
CA TYR A 105 9.00 6.82 -3.38
C TYR A 105 7.74 7.42 -4.00
N ALA A 106 6.90 8.06 -3.18
CA ALA A 106 5.64 8.63 -3.64
C ALA A 106 5.83 9.67 -4.74
N GLU A 107 6.88 10.49 -4.64
CA GLU A 107 7.17 11.55 -5.60
C GLU A 107 7.90 11.04 -6.86
N ASN A 108 8.79 10.06 -6.70
CA ASN A 108 9.75 9.73 -7.77
C ASN A 108 9.55 8.35 -8.40
N ALA A 109 8.79 7.44 -7.79
CA ALA A 109 8.65 6.06 -8.27
C ALA A 109 8.22 5.97 -9.75
N PRO A 110 7.24 6.75 -10.25
CA PRO A 110 6.87 6.72 -11.68
C PRO A 110 8.03 7.02 -12.65
N ASN A 111 9.09 7.68 -12.18
CA ASN A 111 10.26 8.07 -12.97
C ASN A 111 11.46 7.13 -12.80
N TYR A 112 11.34 6.05 -12.02
CA TYR A 112 12.41 5.07 -11.88
C TYR A 112 12.60 4.28 -13.18
N GLU A 113 13.86 3.92 -13.47
CA GLU A 113 14.20 3.05 -14.59
C GLU A 113 13.51 1.70 -14.43
N ASP A 114 13.01 1.13 -15.54
CA ASP A 114 12.21 -0.10 -15.60
C ASP A 114 10.91 -0.08 -14.77
N MET A 115 10.46 1.09 -14.32
CA MET A 115 9.13 1.22 -13.73
C MET A 115 8.07 0.82 -14.74
N PHE A 116 7.06 0.08 -14.27
CA PHE A 116 6.03 -0.57 -15.09
C PHE A 116 6.50 -1.74 -15.97
N MET A 117 7.80 -2.02 -16.03
CA MET A 117 8.35 -3.20 -16.71
C MET A 117 8.58 -4.37 -15.73
N LYS A 118 9.07 -4.06 -14.53
CA LYS A 118 9.35 -5.06 -13.48
C LYS A 118 8.24 -5.04 -12.42
N PRO A 119 7.56 -6.17 -12.15
CA PRO A 119 6.50 -6.23 -11.15
C PRO A 119 7.02 -5.87 -9.75
N ILE A 120 6.53 -4.76 -9.21
CA ILE A 120 6.79 -4.33 -7.84
C ILE A 120 5.47 -4.06 -7.12
N ILE A 121 5.28 -4.76 -6.01
CA ILE A 121 4.11 -4.65 -5.15
C ILE A 121 4.58 -4.44 -3.71
N GLY A 122 3.75 -3.87 -2.85
CA GLY A 122 4.18 -3.56 -1.50
C GLY A 122 3.18 -2.75 -0.71
N TRP A 123 3.67 -2.17 0.38
CA TRP A 123 2.83 -1.36 1.25
C TRP A 123 3.63 -0.45 2.17
N ILE A 124 2.93 0.54 2.69
CA ILE A 124 3.46 1.48 3.66
C ILE A 124 3.14 0.96 5.07
N SER A 125 4.18 0.71 5.86
CA SER A 125 4.03 0.22 7.23
C SER A 125 3.50 1.33 8.15
N GLY A 126 2.73 0.92 9.16
CA GLY A 126 2.01 1.81 10.06
C GLY A 126 2.10 1.35 11.51
N VAL A 127 1.25 1.94 12.33
CA VAL A 127 1.09 1.63 13.76
C VAL A 127 -0.40 1.55 14.08
N HIS A 128 -0.76 1.23 15.34
CA HIS A 128 -2.13 1.42 15.78
C HIS A 128 -2.52 2.89 15.61
N LEU A 129 -3.76 3.18 15.21
CA LEU A 129 -4.18 4.56 14.90
C LEU A 129 -4.15 5.47 16.14
N ASP A 130 -4.37 4.92 17.32
CA ASP A 130 -4.21 5.66 18.59
C ASP A 130 -2.76 6.07 18.88
N ASP A 131 -1.79 5.43 18.22
CA ASP A 131 -0.36 5.70 18.33
C ASP A 131 0.19 6.54 17.16
N LEU A 132 -0.69 6.98 16.26
CA LEU A 132 -0.31 7.84 15.15
C LEU A 132 0.31 9.14 15.67
N GLY A 133 1.52 9.45 15.19
CA GLY A 133 2.32 10.59 15.65
C GLY A 133 3.03 10.39 17.00
N LYS A 134 2.82 9.26 17.68
CA LYS A 134 3.49 8.88 18.93
C LYS A 134 4.56 7.82 18.71
N THR A 135 4.29 6.88 17.82
CA THR A 135 5.18 5.75 17.51
C THR A 135 5.59 5.79 16.04
N THR A 136 6.88 5.57 15.79
CA THR A 136 7.42 5.48 14.43
C THR A 136 7.15 4.09 13.83
N PRO A 137 6.46 4.00 12.67
CA PRO A 137 6.35 2.76 11.91
C PRO A 137 7.72 2.21 11.52
N LYS A 138 7.83 0.89 11.36
CA LYS A 138 9.13 0.25 11.09
C LYS A 138 9.04 -0.83 10.02
N THR A 139 10.19 -1.11 9.43
CA THR A 139 10.51 -2.30 8.65
C THR A 139 11.46 -3.20 9.44
N PHE A 140 11.45 -4.48 9.12
CA PHE A 140 12.29 -5.52 9.73
C PHE A 140 12.97 -6.35 8.64
N ASN A 141 14.28 -6.47 8.74
CA ASN A 141 15.07 -7.41 7.97
C ASN A 141 15.25 -8.68 8.79
N GLY A 142 14.58 -9.76 8.39
CA GLY A 142 14.62 -11.03 9.09
C GLY A 142 15.98 -11.72 9.03
N GLU A 143 16.80 -11.49 8.00
CA GLU A 143 18.10 -12.15 7.88
C GLU A 143 19.11 -11.54 8.87
N THR A 144 19.10 -10.22 8.99
CA THR A 144 20.04 -9.49 9.85
C THR A 144 19.50 -9.27 11.26
N GLY A 145 18.18 -9.21 11.42
CA GLY A 145 17.49 -8.76 12.63
C GLY A 145 17.42 -7.23 12.77
N GLU A 146 17.84 -6.46 11.76
CA GLU A 146 17.76 -5.00 11.77
C GLU A 146 16.31 -4.54 11.67
N LYS A 147 15.94 -3.53 12.47
CA LYS A 147 14.68 -2.79 12.32
C LYS A 147 14.97 -1.33 12.00
N SER A 148 14.16 -0.72 11.15
CA SER A 148 14.37 0.66 10.70
C SER A 148 13.06 1.43 10.61
N GLY A 149 13.05 2.67 11.09
CA GLY A 149 11.97 3.63 10.85
C GLY A 149 12.19 4.50 9.62
N GLU A 150 13.32 4.36 8.93
CA GLU A 150 13.73 5.26 7.84
C GLU A 150 13.97 4.54 6.51
N LYS A 151 14.31 3.25 6.56
CA LYS A 151 14.73 2.49 5.38
C LYS A 151 13.58 1.61 4.86
N ALA A 152 13.42 1.60 3.55
CA ALA A 152 12.60 0.60 2.88
C ALA A 152 13.29 -0.77 2.93
N ILE A 153 12.51 -1.83 2.89
CA ILE A 153 13.01 -3.19 2.70
C ILE A 153 12.29 -3.84 1.54
N ALA A 154 13.03 -4.49 0.66
CA ALA A 154 12.47 -5.24 -0.46
C ALA A 154 12.93 -6.70 -0.41
N MET A 155 12.04 -7.57 -0.86
CA MET A 155 12.34 -8.95 -1.18
C MET A 155 12.17 -9.12 -2.69
N HIS A 156 13.28 -9.39 -3.37
CA HIS A 156 13.35 -9.68 -4.79
C HIS A 156 13.21 -11.19 -4.99
N VAL A 157 12.17 -11.62 -5.68
CA VAL A 157 11.83 -13.04 -5.85
C VAL A 157 11.86 -13.38 -7.33
N SER A 158 12.84 -14.19 -7.75
CA SER A 158 12.84 -14.70 -9.12
C SER A 158 11.83 -15.83 -9.29
N LEU A 159 11.28 -15.93 -10.49
CA LEU A 159 10.32 -16.97 -10.87
C LEU A 159 10.95 -17.98 -11.84
N PRO A 160 10.52 -19.25 -11.80
CA PRO A 160 10.82 -20.22 -12.85
C PRO A 160 10.42 -19.71 -14.25
N PRO A 161 11.10 -20.14 -15.34
CA PRO A 161 10.83 -19.64 -16.70
C PRO A 161 9.40 -19.86 -17.21
N ASN A 162 8.68 -20.86 -16.66
CA ASN A 162 7.30 -21.16 -17.00
C ASN A 162 6.28 -20.34 -16.18
N LYS A 163 6.73 -19.43 -15.31
CA LYS A 163 5.86 -18.59 -14.48
C LYS A 163 6.16 -17.12 -14.68
N PHE A 164 5.13 -16.29 -14.56
CA PHE A 164 5.24 -14.83 -14.54
C PHE A 164 4.38 -14.25 -13.41
N ALA A 165 4.69 -13.03 -13.02
CA ALA A 165 3.97 -12.31 -11.97
C ALA A 165 3.01 -11.29 -12.56
N GLU A 166 1.80 -11.22 -12.02
CA GLU A 166 0.79 -10.23 -12.40
C GLU A 166 0.29 -9.49 -11.17
N ILE A 167 0.22 -8.16 -11.27
CA ILE A 167 -0.26 -7.30 -10.19
C ILE A 167 -1.64 -6.80 -10.57
N GLY A 168 -2.61 -7.04 -9.69
CA GLY A 168 -3.95 -6.47 -9.80
C GLY A 168 -4.17 -5.35 -8.80
N ILE A 169 -4.95 -4.35 -9.22
CA ILE A 169 -5.38 -3.21 -8.39
C ILE A 169 -6.90 -3.15 -8.42
N ILE A 170 -7.52 -3.25 -7.25
CA ILE A 170 -8.97 -3.06 -7.08
C ILE A 170 -9.18 -1.65 -6.52
N ASN A 171 -9.61 -0.76 -7.39
CA ASN A 171 -10.09 0.57 -7.03
C ASN A 171 -11.60 0.64 -7.28
N ILE A 172 -12.37 0.84 -6.22
CA ILE A 172 -13.84 0.97 -6.30
C ILE A 172 -14.30 2.44 -6.37
N LEU A 173 -13.36 3.38 -6.33
CA LEU A 173 -13.62 4.81 -6.35
C LEU A 173 -13.44 5.33 -7.77
N GLU A 174 -14.49 5.99 -8.27
CA GLU A 174 -14.52 6.58 -9.60
C GLU A 174 -14.53 8.11 -9.52
N PRO A 175 -13.97 8.81 -10.51
CA PRO A 175 -14.03 10.27 -10.54
C PRO A 175 -15.48 10.75 -10.57
N GLY A 176 -15.79 11.74 -9.74
CA GLY A 176 -17.07 12.42 -9.72
C GLY A 176 -17.31 13.25 -10.97
N GLN A 177 -18.59 13.59 -11.21
CA GLN A 177 -19.02 14.49 -12.29
C GLN A 177 -18.90 15.98 -11.89
N GLY A 178 -18.19 16.27 -10.80
CA GLY A 178 -18.01 17.62 -10.27
C GLY A 178 -16.90 18.38 -10.99
N ASP A 179 -16.44 19.45 -10.35
CA ASP A 179 -15.40 20.32 -10.90
C ASP A 179 -14.09 19.56 -11.19
N THR A 180 -13.35 20.04 -12.18
CA THR A 180 -11.96 19.65 -12.42
C THR A 180 -11.04 20.46 -11.51
N LEU A 181 -10.18 19.76 -10.79
CA LEU A 181 -9.19 20.31 -9.87
C LEU A 181 -7.80 20.09 -10.44
N GLN A 182 -7.01 21.15 -10.55
CA GLN A 182 -5.60 21.07 -10.94
C GLN A 182 -4.73 21.78 -9.92
N PHE A 183 -3.52 21.28 -9.71
CA PHE A 183 -2.58 21.84 -8.73
C PHE A 183 -1.38 22.45 -9.46
N GLU A 184 -0.96 23.64 -9.00
CA GLU A 184 0.18 24.38 -9.56
C GLU A 184 1.50 24.05 -8.84
N THR A 185 1.43 23.23 -7.79
CA THR A 185 2.58 22.76 -7.01
C THR A 185 2.37 21.30 -6.67
N GLU A 186 3.42 20.51 -6.79
CA GLU A 186 3.40 19.10 -6.39
C GLU A 186 3.58 18.94 -4.88
N GLY A 187 3.13 17.81 -4.37
CA GLY A 187 3.43 17.38 -3.00
C GLY A 187 2.19 17.10 -2.15
N PHE A 188 2.45 16.87 -0.87
CA PHE A 188 1.48 16.35 0.10
C PHE A 188 0.66 17.43 0.81
N SER A 189 0.94 18.70 0.58
CA SER A 189 0.28 19.82 1.25
C SER A 189 -0.07 20.88 0.23
N VAL A 190 -1.35 21.17 0.10
CA VAL A 190 -1.88 22.05 -0.93
C VAL A 190 -2.64 23.19 -0.27
N LYS A 191 -2.36 24.40 -0.74
CA LYS A 191 -3.06 25.62 -0.30
C LYS A 191 -4.07 26.05 -1.34
N ASP A 192 -3.62 26.24 -2.56
CA ASP A 192 -4.44 26.68 -3.67
C ASP A 192 -4.48 25.61 -4.77
N CYS A 193 -5.60 25.56 -5.49
CA CYS A 193 -5.78 24.79 -6.70
C CYS A 193 -6.53 25.62 -7.75
N LEU A 194 -6.56 25.14 -8.99
CA LEU A 194 -7.45 25.66 -10.03
C LEU A 194 -8.71 24.82 -10.04
N VAL A 195 -9.85 25.44 -9.75
CA VAL A 195 -11.18 24.84 -9.87
C VAL A 195 -11.77 25.29 -11.20
N ASN A 196 -11.87 24.38 -12.17
CA ASN A 196 -12.25 24.70 -13.55
C ASN A 196 -11.43 25.88 -14.14
N GLY A 197 -10.13 25.92 -13.84
CA GLY A 197 -9.21 26.98 -14.27
C GLY A 197 -9.19 28.24 -13.40
N LEU A 198 -10.04 28.33 -12.36
CA LEU A 198 -10.08 29.48 -11.45
C LEU A 198 -9.30 29.21 -10.17
N LYS A 199 -8.29 30.04 -9.88
CA LYS A 199 -7.49 29.92 -8.66
C LYS A 199 -8.35 30.09 -7.42
N THR A 200 -8.37 29.06 -6.59
CA THR A 200 -9.22 28.93 -5.42
C THR A 200 -8.42 28.30 -4.28
N ASN A 201 -8.65 28.72 -3.05
CA ASN A 201 -8.09 28.03 -1.90
C ASN A 201 -8.78 26.67 -1.73
N PHE A 202 -8.00 25.60 -1.66
CA PHE A 202 -8.55 24.24 -1.69
C PHE A 202 -9.31 23.88 -0.41
N ALA A 203 -8.83 24.33 0.76
CA ALA A 203 -9.55 24.11 2.02
C ALA A 203 -10.92 24.81 2.02
N ASP A 204 -10.95 26.08 1.60
CA ASP A 204 -12.20 26.84 1.47
C ASP A 204 -13.16 26.19 0.46
N TYR A 205 -12.64 25.65 -0.65
CA TYR A 205 -13.42 24.91 -1.65
C TYR A 205 -14.09 23.67 -1.05
N LEU A 206 -13.33 22.82 -0.36
CA LEU A 206 -13.86 21.60 0.26
C LEU A 206 -14.96 21.90 1.28
N VAL A 207 -14.73 22.92 2.14
CA VAL A 207 -15.70 23.32 3.17
C VAL A 207 -16.95 23.93 2.56
N SER A 208 -16.80 24.85 1.61
CA SER A 208 -17.94 25.56 1.00
C SER A 208 -18.86 24.62 0.22
N ASN A 209 -18.27 23.61 -0.42
CA ASN A 209 -19.00 22.58 -1.16
C ASN A 209 -19.43 21.39 -0.29
N ARG A 210 -19.12 21.40 1.02
CA ARG A 210 -19.44 20.33 1.98
C ARG A 210 -18.93 18.96 1.52
N ILE A 211 -17.73 18.93 0.95
CA ILE A 211 -17.10 17.69 0.49
C ILE A 211 -16.79 16.81 1.70
N ASP A 212 -17.20 15.53 1.64
CA ASP A 212 -16.79 14.54 2.62
C ASP A 212 -15.30 14.23 2.42
N ALA A 213 -14.48 14.53 3.44
CA ALA A 213 -13.04 14.31 3.39
C ALA A 213 -12.63 12.82 3.25
N LYS A 214 -13.58 11.88 3.40
CA LYS A 214 -13.36 10.45 3.11
C LYS A 214 -13.29 10.13 1.61
N LEU A 215 -13.80 11.04 0.77
CA LEU A 215 -13.73 10.91 -0.68
C LEU A 215 -12.39 11.46 -1.15
N PRO A 216 -11.52 10.63 -1.76
CA PRO A 216 -10.25 11.12 -2.26
C PRO A 216 -10.44 11.95 -3.53
N LEU A 217 -9.36 12.64 -3.92
CA LEU A 217 -9.20 13.05 -5.30
C LEU A 217 -8.92 11.79 -6.15
N VAL A 218 -9.52 11.70 -7.33
CA VAL A 218 -9.29 10.63 -8.30
C VAL A 218 -8.77 11.27 -9.58
N ALA A 219 -7.68 10.73 -10.10
CA ALA A 219 -7.08 11.15 -11.37
C ALA A 219 -6.73 9.95 -12.24
N ASN A 220 -6.73 10.17 -13.55
CA ASN A 220 -6.34 9.17 -14.52
C ASN A 220 -4.83 9.31 -14.84
N PHE A 221 -4.05 8.32 -14.42
CA PHE A 221 -2.64 8.18 -14.78
C PHE A 221 -2.50 7.07 -15.81
N SER A 222 -2.27 7.46 -17.07
CA SER A 222 -2.00 6.53 -18.19
C SER A 222 -3.04 5.41 -18.34
N GLY A 223 -4.32 5.70 -18.07
CA GLY A 223 -5.43 4.76 -18.17
C GLY A 223 -5.85 4.13 -16.82
N SER A 224 -5.09 4.35 -15.75
CA SER A 224 -5.41 3.83 -14.41
C SER A 224 -5.91 4.93 -13.48
N MET A 225 -7.00 4.66 -12.76
CA MET A 225 -7.54 5.59 -11.76
C MET A 225 -6.76 5.48 -10.45
N VAL A 226 -6.10 6.57 -10.05
CA VAL A 226 -5.30 6.67 -8.82
C VAL A 226 -5.98 7.65 -7.87
N ASN A 227 -5.98 7.27 -6.59
CA ASN A 227 -6.60 8.06 -5.53
C ASN A 227 -5.53 8.86 -4.76
N VAL A 228 -5.84 10.10 -4.43
CA VAL A 228 -5.09 10.92 -3.47
C VAL A 228 -6.01 11.27 -2.32
N SER A 229 -5.84 10.57 -1.19
CA SER A 229 -6.71 10.70 -0.02
C SER A 229 -6.40 11.94 0.79
N ILE A 230 -7.44 12.62 1.27
CA ILE A 230 -7.32 13.76 2.17
C ILE A 230 -6.99 13.25 3.57
N ARG A 231 -5.89 13.74 4.14
CA ARG A 231 -5.46 13.45 5.50
C ARG A 231 -6.08 14.41 6.51
N GLU A 232 -6.02 15.70 6.21
CA GLU A 232 -6.46 16.75 7.12
C GLU A 232 -6.82 18.02 6.35
N ILE A 233 -7.88 18.70 6.79
CA ILE A 233 -8.24 20.05 6.33
C ILE A 233 -7.93 21.02 7.48
N ASN A 234 -6.78 21.68 7.43
CA ASN A 234 -6.36 22.69 8.40
C ASN A 234 -7.01 24.03 8.05
N ASN A 235 -8.21 24.27 8.59
CA ASN A 235 -8.98 25.51 8.35
C ASN A 235 -8.26 26.79 8.81
N PRO A 236 -7.60 26.83 10.00
CA PRO A 236 -6.84 28.00 10.42
C PRO A 236 -5.74 28.43 9.45
N GLU A 237 -4.97 27.47 8.92
CA GLU A 237 -3.86 27.76 7.99
C GLU A 237 -4.28 27.76 6.52
N LYS A 238 -5.51 27.31 6.24
CA LYS A 238 -6.08 27.09 4.90
C LYS A 238 -5.25 26.17 4.03
N ILE A 239 -4.76 25.09 4.65
CA ILE A 239 -3.95 24.06 3.99
C ILE A 239 -4.68 22.72 4.10
N VAL A 240 -4.64 21.94 3.03
CA VAL A 240 -5.08 20.55 3.04
C VAL A 240 -3.85 19.66 2.96
N HIS A 241 -3.75 18.72 3.89
CA HIS A 241 -2.72 17.69 3.87
C HIS A 241 -3.29 16.41 3.24
N LEU A 242 -2.47 15.73 2.45
CA LEU A 242 -2.82 14.55 1.66
C LEU A 242 -1.96 13.36 2.08
N TYR A 243 -2.44 12.14 1.84
CA TYR A 243 -1.69 10.90 2.08
C TYR A 243 -0.76 10.51 0.92
N ALA A 244 -1.02 11.05 -0.28
CA ALA A 244 -0.19 10.93 -1.47
C ALA A 244 0.02 12.33 -2.08
N PRO A 245 1.07 12.54 -2.88
CA PRO A 245 1.30 13.83 -3.52
C PRO A 245 0.30 14.06 -4.66
N VAL A 246 -0.04 15.32 -4.91
CA VAL A 246 -0.59 15.74 -6.21
C VAL A 246 0.55 16.07 -7.15
N PHE A 247 0.28 15.94 -8.45
CA PHE A 247 1.21 16.19 -9.54
C PHE A 247 0.72 17.31 -10.46
N LEU A 248 1.65 18.00 -11.12
CA LEU A 248 1.33 19.00 -12.13
C LEU A 248 0.63 18.36 -13.33
N HIS A 249 -0.08 19.20 -14.10
CA HIS A 249 -0.70 18.81 -15.37
C HIS A 249 -1.64 17.59 -15.27
N THR A 250 -2.18 17.34 -14.09
CA THR A 250 -3.07 16.23 -13.80
C THR A 250 -4.44 16.76 -13.42
N ASP A 251 -5.47 16.23 -14.06
CA ASP A 251 -6.86 16.54 -13.75
C ASP A 251 -7.36 15.61 -12.64
N TYR A 252 -7.75 16.21 -11.52
CA TYR A 252 -8.35 15.51 -10.39
C TYR A 252 -9.84 15.83 -10.29
N HIS A 253 -10.60 14.85 -9.82
CA HIS A 253 -12.00 15.02 -9.44
C HIS A 253 -12.24 14.44 -8.05
N ILE A 254 -13.14 15.03 -7.26
CA ILE A 254 -13.60 14.38 -6.02
C ILE A 254 -14.29 13.07 -6.38
N ALA A 255 -13.95 11.98 -5.68
CA ALA A 255 -14.54 10.66 -5.93
C ALA A 255 -16.07 10.66 -5.79
N GLN A 256 -16.74 9.80 -6.54
CA GLN A 256 -18.15 9.50 -6.31
C GLN A 256 -18.33 8.79 -4.96
N PRO A 257 -19.39 9.10 -4.19
CA PRO A 257 -19.69 8.37 -2.98
C PRO A 257 -19.98 6.90 -3.24
N VAL A 258 -19.36 6.02 -2.45
CA VAL A 258 -19.64 4.59 -2.46
C VAL A 258 -20.63 4.27 -1.34
N SER A 259 -21.82 3.78 -1.70
CA SER A 259 -22.91 3.53 -0.75
C SER A 259 -22.68 2.29 0.11
N ASP A 260 -22.27 1.18 -0.50
CA ASP A 260 -21.91 -0.07 0.17
C ASP A 260 -20.58 -0.58 -0.38
N TYR A 261 -19.51 -0.26 0.35
CA TYR A 261 -18.16 -0.69 0.01
C TYR A 261 -18.06 -2.20 -0.15
N VAL A 262 -18.66 -2.99 0.76
CA VAL A 262 -18.48 -4.45 0.72
C VAL A 262 -19.15 -5.00 -0.53
N THR A 263 -20.37 -4.54 -0.84
CA THR A 263 -21.09 -4.97 -2.04
C THR A 263 -20.37 -4.54 -3.32
N GLU A 264 -19.90 -3.29 -3.41
CA GLU A 264 -19.17 -2.81 -4.60
C GLU A 264 -17.84 -3.56 -4.77
N PHE A 265 -17.11 -3.75 -3.67
CA PHE A 265 -15.86 -4.51 -3.67
C PHE A 265 -16.08 -5.97 -4.11
N MET A 266 -17.11 -6.64 -3.58
CA MET A 266 -17.47 -7.99 -3.99
C MET A 266 -17.89 -8.06 -5.45
N THR A 267 -18.56 -7.02 -5.97
CA THR A 267 -18.94 -6.92 -7.38
C THR A 267 -17.68 -6.89 -8.26
N ARG A 268 -16.69 -6.05 -7.90
CA ARG A 268 -15.40 -5.98 -8.61
C ARG A 268 -14.58 -7.27 -8.52
N LEU A 269 -14.70 -8.02 -7.42
CA LEU A 269 -14.06 -9.33 -7.28
C LEU A 269 -14.75 -10.44 -8.06
N SER A 270 -16.08 -10.40 -8.16
CA SER A 270 -16.88 -11.52 -8.67
C SER A 270 -16.66 -11.84 -10.15
N SER A 271 -15.99 -10.97 -10.89
CA SER A 271 -15.66 -11.18 -12.31
C SER A 271 -14.43 -12.06 -12.54
N GLU A 272 -13.60 -12.34 -11.53
CA GLU A 272 -12.31 -13.03 -11.72
C GLU A 272 -12.02 -14.04 -10.59
N GLU A 273 -11.63 -15.27 -10.95
CA GLU A 273 -11.05 -16.21 -9.99
C GLU A 273 -9.62 -15.79 -9.66
N ILE A 274 -9.46 -14.95 -8.63
CA ILE A 274 -8.16 -14.43 -8.18
C ILE A 274 -7.57 -15.37 -7.12
N PHE A 275 -6.33 -15.82 -7.30
CA PHE A 275 -5.61 -16.64 -6.32
C PHE A 275 -4.31 -15.94 -5.93
N PRO A 276 -4.37 -14.97 -4.98
CA PRO A 276 -3.23 -14.12 -4.70
C PRO A 276 -2.16 -14.89 -3.91
N VAL A 277 -0.90 -14.73 -4.30
CA VAL A 277 0.24 -15.11 -3.46
C VAL A 277 0.52 -14.07 -2.37
N PHE A 278 0.10 -12.82 -2.62
CA PHE A 278 0.20 -11.70 -1.70
C PHE A 278 -0.95 -10.73 -1.96
N SER A 279 -1.50 -10.12 -0.90
CA SER A 279 -2.38 -8.96 -1.03
C SER A 279 -2.32 -8.05 0.19
N CYS A 280 -2.66 -6.78 0.01
CA CYS A 280 -2.85 -5.81 1.10
C CYS A 280 -3.93 -4.80 0.70
N ASN A 281 -4.54 -4.16 1.69
CA ASN A 281 -5.66 -3.24 1.50
C ASN A 281 -5.44 -1.98 2.33
N CYS A 282 -5.94 -0.83 1.89
CA CYS A 282 -5.80 0.41 2.65
C CYS A 282 -6.46 0.36 4.04
N ILE A 283 -5.81 0.93 5.05
CA ILE A 283 -6.39 1.19 6.36
C ILE A 283 -7.59 2.14 6.27
N LEU A 284 -7.60 3.05 5.29
CA LEU A 284 -8.75 3.94 5.06
C LEU A 284 -10.00 3.16 4.64
N ASN A 285 -9.83 2.08 3.85
CA ASN A 285 -10.93 1.19 3.52
C ASN A 285 -11.44 0.44 4.76
N TYR A 286 -10.53 -0.01 5.65
CA TYR A 286 -10.90 -0.62 6.92
C TYR A 286 -11.80 0.31 7.76
N LEU A 287 -11.39 1.58 7.91
CA LEU A 287 -12.06 2.56 8.75
C LEU A 287 -13.37 3.05 8.15
N TYR A 288 -13.32 3.52 6.91
CA TYR A 288 -14.47 4.20 6.29
C TYR A 288 -15.61 3.22 6.01
N SER A 289 -15.28 1.96 5.74
CA SER A 289 -16.25 0.90 5.46
C SER A 289 -16.59 0.05 6.69
N LYS A 290 -15.97 0.35 7.85
CA LYS A 290 -16.14 -0.37 9.12
C LYS A 290 -15.97 -1.88 8.93
N LEU A 291 -14.80 -2.28 8.45
CA LEU A 291 -14.53 -3.67 8.06
C LEU A 291 -14.23 -4.60 9.24
N GLU A 292 -14.15 -4.09 10.46
CA GLU A 292 -14.05 -4.92 11.65
C GLU A 292 -15.23 -5.92 11.72
N GLY A 293 -14.90 -7.21 11.84
CA GLY A 293 -15.86 -8.31 11.82
C GLY A 293 -16.50 -8.60 10.44
N LYS A 294 -16.20 -7.82 9.39
CA LYS A 294 -16.71 -8.04 8.03
C LYS A 294 -15.64 -8.66 7.12
N LYS A 295 -16.07 -9.34 6.07
CA LYS A 295 -15.19 -9.96 5.07
C LYS A 295 -15.20 -9.18 3.76
N THR A 296 -14.07 -9.18 3.07
CA THR A 296 -13.91 -8.64 1.70
C THR A 296 -13.53 -9.79 0.76
N GLY A 297 -14.46 -10.74 0.60
CA GLY A 297 -14.25 -11.94 -0.20
C GLY A 297 -13.23 -12.88 0.43
N HIS A 298 -12.39 -13.49 -0.41
CA HIS A 298 -11.30 -14.41 -0.02
C HIS A 298 -9.93 -13.73 0.07
N LEU A 299 -9.81 -12.46 -0.32
CA LEU A 299 -8.55 -11.73 -0.24
C LEU A 299 -8.26 -11.35 1.23
N THR A 300 -7.10 -11.78 1.72
CA THR A 300 -6.66 -11.57 3.10
C THR A 300 -5.26 -10.97 3.13
N GLY A 301 -4.96 -10.21 4.17
CA GLY A 301 -3.71 -9.47 4.23
C GLY A 301 -3.70 -8.39 5.31
N PRO A 302 -2.59 -7.65 5.44
CA PRO A 302 -2.54 -6.46 6.28
C PRO A 302 -3.42 -5.32 5.71
N MET A 303 -3.98 -4.51 6.62
CA MET A 303 -4.65 -3.25 6.28
C MET A 303 -3.68 -2.08 6.50
N THR A 304 -3.08 -1.55 5.43
CA THR A 304 -1.82 -0.79 5.45
C THR A 304 -2.01 0.71 5.29
N PHE A 305 -0.99 1.52 5.58
CA PHE A 305 -1.09 3.00 5.50
C PHE A 305 -1.02 3.56 4.06
N GLY A 306 -0.86 2.66 3.11
CA GLY A 306 -0.70 2.90 1.70
C GLY A 306 -0.35 1.57 1.04
N GLU A 307 -0.65 1.47 -0.24
CA GLU A 307 -0.43 0.28 -1.05
C GLU A 307 0.58 0.65 -2.12
N ILE A 308 1.43 -0.29 -2.51
CA ILE A 308 2.35 -0.10 -3.63
C ILE A 308 1.98 -1.12 -4.68
N ALA A 309 1.66 -0.65 -5.87
CA ALA A 309 1.60 -1.44 -7.09
C ALA A 309 2.18 -0.55 -8.18
N TYR A 310 3.48 -0.73 -8.46
CA TYR A 310 4.33 0.21 -9.18
C TYR A 310 4.52 1.54 -8.45
N GLN A 311 3.46 2.33 -8.31
CA GLN A 311 3.45 3.60 -7.58
C GLN A 311 2.70 3.48 -6.25
N LEU A 312 2.79 4.53 -5.43
CA LEU A 312 2.00 4.64 -4.21
C LEU A 312 0.52 4.83 -4.55
N LEU A 313 -0.34 4.05 -3.89
CA LEU A 313 -1.79 4.09 -4.01
C LEU A 313 -2.42 4.26 -2.62
N ASN A 314 -3.63 4.81 -2.59
CA ASN A 314 -4.46 4.92 -1.39
C ASN A 314 -5.88 4.43 -1.68
N GLN A 315 -6.58 3.95 -0.64
CA GLN A 315 -7.96 3.48 -0.74
C GLN A 315 -8.16 2.43 -1.84
N THR A 316 -7.16 1.59 -2.08
CA THR A 316 -7.26 0.44 -2.99
C THR A 316 -7.06 -0.87 -2.23
N LEU A 317 -7.20 -1.97 -2.96
CA LEU A 317 -6.59 -3.23 -2.59
C LEU A 317 -5.66 -3.61 -3.74
N VAL A 318 -4.48 -4.12 -3.41
CA VAL A 318 -3.56 -4.65 -4.40
C VAL A 318 -3.27 -6.11 -4.12
N TYR A 319 -3.08 -6.89 -5.17
CA TYR A 319 -2.72 -8.29 -5.06
C TYR A 319 -1.71 -8.69 -6.13
N LEU A 320 -0.99 -9.76 -5.84
CA LEU A 320 -0.01 -10.38 -6.74
C LEU A 320 -0.48 -11.80 -7.01
N GLU A 321 -0.54 -12.19 -8.27
CA GLU A 321 -0.68 -13.57 -8.71
C GLU A 321 0.60 -14.03 -9.39
N VAL A 322 0.87 -15.33 -9.28
CA VAL A 322 1.93 -15.99 -10.06
C VAL A 322 1.24 -16.98 -10.98
N LYS A 323 1.30 -16.69 -12.28
CA LYS A 323 0.60 -17.45 -13.32
C LYS A 323 1.57 -18.26 -14.15
N GLU A 324 1.08 -19.37 -14.70
CA GLU A 324 1.83 -20.16 -15.68
C GLU A 324 1.79 -19.47 -17.04
N VAL A 325 2.91 -19.47 -17.75
CA VAL A 325 2.99 -19.02 -19.15
C VAL A 325 2.24 -20.05 -20.00
N GLN A 326 1.15 -19.63 -20.65
CA GLN A 326 0.49 -20.46 -21.64
C GLN A 326 1.41 -20.58 -22.86
N GLY A 327 1.84 -21.81 -23.17
CA GLY A 327 2.67 -22.13 -24.34
C GLY A 327 1.91 -22.13 -25.66
#